data_AF-A0A1B0D153-F1
#
_entry.id   AF-A0A1B0D153-F1
#
_cell.length_a   1.000
_cell.length_b   1.000
_cell.length_c   1.000
_cell.angle_alpha   90.00
_cell.angle_beta   90.00
_cell.angle_gamma   90.00
#
_symmetry.space_group_name_H-M   'P 1'
#
loop_
_entity.id
_entity.type
_entity.pdbx_description
1 polymer ?
#
loop_
_entity_poly.entity_id
_entity_poly.type
_entity_poly.pdbx_seq_one_letter_code
_entity_poly.pdbx_strand_id
1 'polypeptide(L)'
;MVVQGFQKRNPTKQRVPHFWMPRLKRAVTPACDLGSNLALAIKRKLLHELQAGCPSLTDNPSRQKEILDEYSQYLAQYTPEEIEWYGLTFTQAIEKLQKSIDDANPIVPHKVLFRAKLIEQLKAAEQKIAEKTEESSKLLESTSWLTRVNPFGKKRET
;
A
#
# COMPACT_ATOMS: atom_id res chain seq x y z
N MET A 1 -5.57 23.06 -26.04
CA MET A 1 -4.34 23.87 -25.94
C MET A 1 -4.52 25.11 -26.80
N VAL A 2 -4.51 26.31 -26.21
CA VAL A 2 -4.49 27.56 -26.99
C VAL A 2 -3.03 27.86 -27.29
N VAL A 3 -2.67 27.95 -28.56
CA VAL A 3 -1.29 28.30 -28.93
C VAL A 3 -1.19 29.81 -28.95
N GLN A 4 -0.51 30.37 -27.95
CA GLN A 4 -0.15 31.78 -27.94
C GLN A 4 1.13 31.97 -28.75
N GLY A 5 1.12 32.93 -29.66
CA GLY A 5 2.32 33.31 -30.39
C GLY A 5 2.18 34.68 -31.01
N PHE A 6 3.04 34.96 -31.98
CA PHE A 6 3.06 36.23 -32.68
C PHE A 6 2.94 35.98 -34.17
N GLN A 7 2.01 36.67 -34.82
CA GLN A 7 1.81 36.60 -36.25
C GLN A 7 2.42 37.85 -36.91
N LYS A 8 3.30 37.64 -37.89
CA LYS A 8 3.83 38.70 -38.76
C LYS A 8 3.20 38.54 -40.14
N ARG A 9 2.27 39.42 -40.51
CA ARG A 9 1.57 39.33 -41.80
C ARG A 9 2.45 39.74 -42.98
N ASN A 10 3.31 40.75 -42.79
CA ASN A 10 4.24 41.25 -43.80
C ASN A 10 5.65 41.48 -43.20
N PRO A 11 6.74 41.37 -43.99
CA PRO A 11 8.11 41.53 -43.50
C PRO A 11 8.42 42.90 -42.90
N THR A 12 7.76 43.95 -43.39
CA THR A 12 7.95 45.35 -42.96
C THR A 12 7.06 45.77 -41.78
N LYS A 13 6.06 44.96 -41.39
CA LYS A 13 5.15 45.28 -40.28
C LYS A 13 5.61 44.63 -38.98
N GLN A 14 5.20 45.20 -37.84
CA GLN A 14 5.46 44.63 -36.53
C GLN A 14 4.70 43.31 -36.31
N ARG A 15 5.20 42.50 -35.38
CA ARG A 15 4.56 41.24 -34.97
C ARG A 15 3.41 41.55 -34.03
N VAL A 16 2.25 40.92 -34.26
CA VAL A 16 1.06 41.10 -33.41
C VAL A 16 0.80 39.81 -32.63
N PRO A 17 0.50 39.89 -31.31
CA PRO A 17 0.12 38.71 -30.56
C PRO A 17 -1.14 38.08 -31.17
N HIS A 18 -1.10 36.76 -31.35
CA HIS A 18 -2.19 35.99 -31.93
C HIS A 18 -2.36 34.67 -31.19
N PHE A 19 -3.62 34.25 -31.07
CA PHE A 19 -4.02 33.04 -30.38
C PHE A 19 -4.69 32.11 -31.36
N TRP A 20 -4.08 30.95 -31.61
CA TRP A 20 -4.68 29.91 -32.43
C TRP A 20 -5.51 28.99 -31.55
N MET A 21 -6.80 28.84 -31.89
CA MET A 21 -7.71 27.92 -31.24
C MET A 21 -7.86 26.65 -32.09
N PRO A 22 -7.64 25.45 -31.53
CA PRO A 22 -7.81 24.21 -32.26
C PRO A 22 -9.30 23.91 -32.49
N ARG A 23 -9.62 23.27 -33.63
CA ARG A 23 -10.96 22.71 -33.88
C ARG A 23 -11.04 21.32 -33.26
N LEU A 24 -12.00 21.10 -32.37
CA LEU A 24 -12.18 19.83 -31.67
C LEU A 24 -12.85 18.81 -32.60
N LYS A 25 -12.30 17.58 -32.66
CA LYS A 25 -12.87 16.41 -33.33
C LYS A 25 -12.88 15.24 -32.34
N ARG A 26 -13.87 14.33 -32.43
CA ARG A 26 -13.93 13.12 -31.58
C ARG A 26 -12.98 12.05 -32.15
N ALA A 27 -12.10 11.51 -31.31
CA ALA A 27 -11.18 10.41 -31.65
C ALA A 27 -10.94 9.52 -30.42
N VAL A 28 -10.54 8.27 -30.65
CA VAL A 28 -10.03 7.36 -29.60
C VAL A 28 -8.62 7.82 -29.23
N THR A 29 -8.44 8.26 -27.99
CA THR A 29 -7.24 9.00 -27.59
C THR A 29 -6.37 8.19 -26.62
N PRO A 30 -5.05 8.07 -26.89
CA PRO A 30 -4.08 7.60 -25.89
C PRO A 30 -4.03 8.58 -24.71
N ALA A 31 -3.48 8.13 -23.57
CA ALA A 31 -3.43 8.92 -22.33
C ALA A 31 -2.84 10.33 -22.55
N CYS A 32 -1.79 10.45 -23.37
CA CYS A 32 -1.14 11.72 -23.69
C CYS A 32 -2.04 12.70 -24.45
N ASP A 33 -3.07 12.21 -25.13
CA ASP A 33 -4.03 13.04 -25.87
C ASP A 33 -5.24 13.43 -25.01
N LEU A 34 -5.47 12.73 -23.88
CA LEU A 34 -6.45 13.14 -22.87
C LEU A 34 -5.87 14.33 -22.09
N GLY A 35 -6.02 15.54 -22.63
CA GLY A 35 -5.56 16.78 -22.01
C GLY A 35 -6.30 17.22 -20.73
N SER A 36 -6.96 16.30 -20.01
CA SER A 36 -7.62 16.60 -18.72
C SER A 36 -7.52 15.44 -17.73
N ASN A 37 -7.23 15.78 -16.46
CA ASN A 37 -7.16 14.81 -15.37
C ASN A 37 -8.52 14.13 -15.10
N LEU A 38 -9.62 14.85 -15.32
CA LEU A 38 -10.96 14.29 -15.20
C LEU A 38 -11.19 13.15 -16.20
N ALA A 39 -10.76 13.32 -17.45
CA ALA A 39 -10.94 12.29 -18.47
C ALA A 39 -10.08 11.05 -18.16
N LEU A 40 -8.85 11.24 -17.65
CA LEU A 40 -8.02 10.15 -17.15
C LEU A 40 -8.69 9.41 -15.98
N ALA A 41 -9.27 10.15 -15.03
CA ALA A 41 -10.00 9.57 -13.89
C ALA A 41 -11.24 8.79 -14.33
N ILE A 42 -12.00 9.28 -15.32
CA ILE A 42 -13.16 8.56 -15.88
C ILE A 42 -12.69 7.28 -16.57
N LYS A 43 -11.65 7.35 -17.40
CA LYS A 43 -11.10 6.17 -18.09
C LYS A 43 -10.60 5.13 -17.09
N ARG A 44 -9.91 5.54 -16.02
CA ARG A 44 -9.49 4.65 -14.94
C ARG A 44 -10.67 3.95 -14.27
N LYS A 45 -11.73 4.69 -13.92
CA LYS A 45 -12.95 4.12 -13.34
C LYS A 45 -13.61 3.12 -14.28
N LEU A 46 -13.70 3.45 -15.57
CA LEU A 46 -14.26 2.56 -16.57
C LEU A 46 -13.45 1.27 -16.70
N LEU A 47 -12.11 1.34 -16.70
CA LEU A 47 -11.26 0.14 -16.72
C LEU A 47 -11.45 -0.73 -15.46
N HIS A 48 -11.56 -0.12 -14.27
CA HIS A 48 -11.85 -0.86 -13.05
C HIS A 48 -13.25 -1.50 -13.06
N GLU A 49 -14.27 -0.79 -13.52
CA GLU A 49 -15.63 -1.33 -13.66
C GLU A 49 -15.65 -2.51 -14.64
N LEU A 50 -15.00 -2.38 -15.80
CA LEU A 50 -14.88 -3.47 -16.76
C LEU A 50 -14.15 -4.68 -16.17
N GLN A 51 -13.07 -4.46 -15.43
CA GLN A 51 -12.32 -5.53 -14.75
C GLN A 51 -13.17 -6.23 -13.68
N ALA A 52 -14.02 -5.48 -12.96
CA ALA A 52 -14.96 -6.00 -11.98
C ALA A 52 -16.22 -6.63 -12.61
N GLY A 53 -16.39 -6.58 -13.94
CA GLY A 53 -17.54 -7.11 -14.64
C GLY A 53 -18.77 -6.20 -14.66
N CYS A 54 -18.62 -4.88 -14.47
CA CYS A 54 -19.67 -3.86 -14.45
C CYS A 54 -20.75 -4.08 -13.36
N PRO A 55 -20.38 -4.00 -12.06
CA PRO A 55 -21.35 -4.10 -10.95
C PRO A 55 -22.47 -3.06 -11.02
N SER A 56 -22.26 -1.91 -11.66
CA SER A 56 -23.29 -0.87 -11.84
C SER A 56 -24.52 -1.34 -12.63
N LEU A 57 -24.39 -2.39 -13.45
CA LEU A 57 -25.45 -2.87 -14.36
C LEU A 57 -26.12 -4.18 -13.90
N THR A 58 -25.99 -4.56 -12.63
CA THR A 58 -26.54 -5.81 -12.09
C THR A 58 -28.05 -5.99 -12.34
N ASP A 59 -28.79 -4.89 -12.44
CA ASP A 59 -30.24 -4.91 -12.69
C ASP A 59 -30.60 -5.39 -14.11
N ASN A 60 -29.67 -5.28 -15.07
CA ASN A 60 -29.89 -5.58 -16.49
C ASN A 60 -28.78 -6.47 -17.06
N PRO A 61 -28.83 -7.79 -16.84
CA PRO A 61 -27.75 -8.71 -17.21
C PRO A 61 -27.52 -8.82 -18.73
N SER A 62 -28.55 -8.57 -19.56
CA SER A 62 -28.40 -8.57 -21.02
C SER A 62 -27.48 -7.45 -21.49
N ARG A 63 -27.73 -6.22 -21.02
CA ARG A 63 -26.91 -5.04 -21.35
C ARG A 63 -25.50 -5.14 -20.78
N GLN A 64 -25.36 -5.76 -19.61
CA GLN A 64 -24.05 -6.01 -19.01
C GLN A 64 -23.18 -6.87 -19.93
N LYS A 65 -23.73 -7.96 -20.51
CA LYS A 65 -23.01 -8.81 -21.46
C LYS A 65 -22.66 -8.07 -22.74
N GLU A 66 -23.61 -7.33 -23.32
CA GLU A 66 -23.36 -6.52 -24.52
C GLU A 66 -22.18 -5.56 -24.33
N ILE A 67 -22.16 -4.82 -23.22
CA ILE A 67 -21.08 -3.89 -22.89
C ILE A 67 -19.76 -4.63 -22.64
N LEU A 68 -19.78 -5.74 -21.91
CA LEU A 68 -18.56 -6.51 -21.68
C LEU A 68 -17.98 -7.01 -23.00
N ASP A 69 -18.81 -7.52 -23.91
CA ASP A 69 -18.37 -8.00 -25.22
C ASP A 69 -17.79 -6.85 -26.06
N GLU A 70 -18.47 -5.69 -26.11
CA GLU A 70 -18.02 -4.49 -26.84
C GLU A 70 -16.68 -3.94 -26.33
N TYR A 71 -16.55 -3.78 -25.01
CA TYR A 71 -15.42 -3.06 -24.40
C TYR A 71 -14.30 -3.97 -23.89
N SER A 72 -14.47 -5.30 -23.91
CA SER A 72 -13.44 -6.28 -23.51
C SER A 72 -12.11 -6.08 -24.26
N GLN A 73 -12.17 -5.62 -25.51
CA GLN A 73 -11.00 -5.36 -26.36
C GLN A 73 -10.03 -4.35 -25.72
N TYR A 74 -10.54 -3.39 -24.95
CA TYR A 74 -9.73 -2.38 -24.29
C TYR A 74 -9.00 -2.90 -23.05
N LEU A 75 -9.46 -4.00 -22.44
CA LEU A 75 -8.78 -4.63 -21.31
C LEU A 75 -7.52 -5.38 -21.73
N ALA A 76 -7.47 -5.93 -22.94
CA ALA A 76 -6.32 -6.70 -23.43
C ALA A 76 -5.00 -5.89 -23.47
N GLN A 77 -5.09 -4.55 -23.48
CA GLN A 77 -3.94 -3.66 -23.54
C GLN A 77 -3.33 -3.34 -22.17
N TYR A 78 -4.01 -3.70 -21.07
CA TYR A 78 -3.62 -3.29 -19.73
C TYR A 78 -3.59 -4.47 -18.77
N THR A 79 -2.58 -4.52 -17.91
CA THR A 79 -2.56 -5.44 -16.78
C THR A 79 -3.41 -4.89 -15.61
N PRO A 80 -3.91 -5.75 -14.69
CA PRO A 80 -4.63 -5.31 -13.50
C PRO A 80 -3.86 -4.23 -12.70
N GLU A 81 -2.55 -4.41 -12.59
CA GLU A 81 -1.67 -3.48 -11.88
C GLU A 81 -1.52 -2.15 -12.65
N GLU A 82 -1.40 -2.19 -13.97
CA GLU A 82 -1.32 -0.96 -14.79
C GLU A 82 -2.59 -0.12 -14.70
N ILE A 83 -3.77 -0.75 -14.69
CA ILE A 83 -5.06 -0.05 -14.55
C ILE A 83 -5.10 0.74 -13.24
N GLU A 84 -4.61 0.14 -12.17
CA GLU A 84 -4.55 0.74 -10.85
C GLU A 84 -3.69 2.01 -10.77
N TRP A 85 -2.62 2.07 -11.56
CA TRP A 85 -1.72 3.21 -11.65
C TRP A 85 -2.07 4.17 -12.80
N TYR A 86 -3.02 3.79 -13.65
CA TYR A 86 -3.40 4.55 -14.83
C TYR A 86 -3.93 5.94 -14.48
N GLY A 87 -3.35 6.97 -15.09
CA GLY A 87 -3.85 8.34 -15.00
C GLY A 87 -3.68 9.03 -13.64
N LEU A 88 -2.91 8.44 -12.71
CA LEU A 88 -2.51 9.11 -11.48
C LEU A 88 -1.53 10.25 -11.77
N THR A 89 -1.70 11.37 -11.07
CA THR A 89 -0.66 12.42 -11.05
C THR A 89 0.52 11.95 -10.22
N PHE A 90 1.70 12.56 -10.44
CA PHE A 90 2.91 12.24 -9.67
C PHE A 90 2.70 12.30 -8.15
N THR A 91 2.02 13.34 -7.66
CA THR A 91 1.69 13.50 -6.24
C THR A 91 0.78 12.38 -5.72
N GLN A 92 -0.30 12.06 -6.46
CA GLN A 92 -1.22 10.99 -6.08
C GLN A 92 -0.54 9.62 -6.12
N ALA A 93 0.38 9.40 -7.06
CA ALA A 93 1.16 8.18 -7.15
C ALA A 93 2.07 8.01 -5.94
N ILE A 94 2.76 9.07 -5.51
CA ILE A 94 3.57 9.06 -4.28
C ILE A 94 2.69 8.78 -3.06
N GLU A 95 1.55 9.47 -2.93
CA GLU A 95 0.63 9.26 -1.81
C GLU A 95 0.10 7.83 -1.76
N LYS A 96 -0.24 7.24 -2.91
CA LYS A 96 -0.66 5.83 -3.01
C LYS A 96 0.46 4.90 -2.56
N LEU A 97 1.70 5.13 -3.02
CA LEU A 97 2.85 4.34 -2.65
C LEU A 97 3.14 4.43 -1.14
N GLN A 98 3.14 5.62 -0.58
CA GLN A 98 3.37 5.84 0.84
C GLN A 98 2.31 5.12 1.70
N LYS A 99 1.02 5.24 1.33
CA LYS A 99 -0.06 4.50 1.98
C LYS A 99 0.18 2.99 1.96
N SER A 100 0.61 2.43 0.82
CA SER A 100 0.90 1.00 0.73
C SER A 100 2.06 0.56 1.64
N ILE A 101 3.06 1.42 1.85
CA ILE A 101 4.19 1.18 2.75
C ILE A 101 3.74 1.27 4.22
N ASP A 102 2.90 2.26 4.54
CA ASP A 102 2.36 2.48 5.88
C ASP A 102 1.40 1.35 6.29
N ASP A 103 0.56 0.87 5.37
CA ASP A 103 -0.34 -0.27 5.58
C ASP A 103 0.44 -1.57 5.78
N ALA A 104 1.56 -1.75 5.06
CA ALA A 104 2.46 -2.89 5.26
C ALA A 104 3.24 -2.81 6.58
N ASN A 105 3.48 -1.60 7.10
CA ASN A 105 4.24 -1.35 8.31
C ASN A 105 3.43 -0.48 9.30
N PRO A 106 2.36 -1.04 9.90
CA PRO A 106 1.56 -0.28 10.85
C PRO A 106 2.41 0.16 12.03
N ILE A 107 2.19 1.39 12.50
CA ILE A 107 2.91 1.95 13.64
C ILE A 107 2.50 1.22 14.91
N VAL A 108 3.32 0.26 15.35
CA VAL A 108 3.10 -0.49 16.59
C VAL A 108 3.86 0.20 17.74
N PRO A 109 3.21 0.42 18.91
CA PRO A 109 3.89 1.01 20.05
C PRO A 109 5.03 0.11 20.54
N HIS A 110 6.21 0.70 20.80
CA HIS A 110 7.42 -0.03 21.21
C HIS A 110 7.25 -0.87 22.47
N LYS A 111 6.28 -0.56 23.34
CA LYS A 111 5.94 -1.39 24.50
C LYS A 111 5.65 -2.84 24.10
N VAL A 112 4.98 -3.06 22.96
CA VAL A 112 4.66 -4.41 22.47
C VAL A 112 5.94 -5.15 22.09
N LEU A 113 6.85 -4.47 21.37
CA LEU A 113 8.16 -5.01 20.98
C LEU A 113 9.02 -5.33 22.21
N PHE A 114 9.09 -4.44 23.20
CA PHE A 114 9.87 -4.68 24.42
C PHE A 114 9.28 -5.78 25.30
N ARG A 115 7.96 -5.91 25.37
CA ARG A 115 7.31 -7.03 26.05
C ARG A 115 7.70 -8.37 25.42
N ALA A 116 7.68 -8.46 24.09
CA ALA A 116 8.11 -9.66 23.37
C ALA A 116 9.57 -10.01 23.69
N LYS A 117 10.48 -9.02 23.62
CA LYS A 117 11.89 -9.17 23.99
C LYS A 117 12.10 -9.62 25.44
N LEU A 118 11.35 -9.08 26.39
CA LEU A 118 11.42 -9.50 27.80
C LEU A 118 10.98 -10.96 27.96
N ILE A 119 9.91 -11.38 27.28
CA ILE A 119 9.45 -12.78 27.32
C ILE A 119 10.53 -13.71 26.75
N GLU A 120 11.19 -13.33 25.65
CA GLU A 120 12.32 -14.09 25.09
C GLU A 120 13.49 -14.18 26.07
N GLN A 121 13.85 -13.08 26.72
CA GLN A 121 14.90 -13.06 27.74
C GLN A 121 14.56 -13.95 28.94
N LEU A 122 13.31 -13.92 29.40
CA LEU A 122 12.85 -14.77 30.50
C LEU A 122 12.87 -16.25 30.11
N LYS A 123 12.38 -16.61 28.92
CA LYS A 123 12.47 -17.98 28.40
C LYS A 123 13.91 -18.47 28.27
N ALA A 124 14.80 -17.63 27.75
CA ALA A 124 16.22 -17.96 27.67
C ALA A 124 16.88 -18.09 29.05
N ALA A 125 16.46 -17.28 30.03
CA ALA A 125 16.91 -17.39 31.41
C ALA A 125 16.39 -18.66 32.08
N GLU A 126 15.12 -19.04 31.86
CA GLU A 126 14.54 -20.30 32.33
C GLU A 126 15.30 -21.51 31.80
N GLN A 127 15.61 -21.53 30.50
CA GLN A 127 16.40 -22.61 29.88
C GLN A 127 17.81 -22.72 30.50
N LYS A 128 18.51 -21.59 30.66
CA LYS A 128 19.81 -21.55 31.34
C LYS A 128 19.72 -22.02 32.79
N ILE A 129 18.65 -21.66 33.50
CA ILE A 129 18.43 -22.12 34.86
C ILE A 129 18.15 -23.62 34.87
N ALA A 130 17.34 -24.16 33.96
CA ALA A 130 17.05 -25.59 33.87
C ALA A 130 18.33 -26.40 33.60
N GLU A 131 19.15 -25.97 32.63
CA GLU A 131 20.47 -26.56 32.36
C GLU A 131 21.37 -26.52 33.61
N LYS A 132 21.42 -25.37 34.28
CA LYS A 132 22.17 -25.19 35.52
C LYS A 132 21.55 -25.94 36.71
N THR A 133 20.26 -26.28 36.67
CA THR A 133 19.56 -27.06 37.72
C THR A 133 19.75 -28.56 37.50
N GLU A 134 19.89 -29.03 36.26
CA GLU A 134 20.34 -30.39 35.96
C GLU A 134 21.83 -30.60 36.27
N GLU A 135 22.67 -29.58 36.08
CA GLU A 135 24.07 -29.59 36.51
C GLU A 135 24.22 -29.44 38.03
N SER A 136 23.42 -28.56 38.64
CA SER A 136 23.46 -28.38 40.10
C SER A 136 22.71 -29.46 40.87
N SER A 137 21.72 -30.16 40.33
CA SER A 137 21.13 -31.35 40.97
C SER A 137 22.14 -32.50 41.07
N LYS A 138 23.01 -32.68 40.07
CA LYS A 138 24.18 -33.56 40.14
C LYS A 138 25.21 -33.12 41.20
N LEU A 139 25.28 -31.81 41.52
CA LEU A 139 26.16 -31.26 42.57
C LEU A 139 25.47 -31.15 43.95
N LEU A 140 24.15 -31.04 44.03
CA LEU A 140 23.37 -30.87 45.27
C LEU A 140 23.16 -32.19 46.01
N GLU A 141 23.18 -33.33 45.33
CA GLU A 141 23.33 -34.65 46.00
C GLU A 141 24.61 -34.72 46.83
N SER A 142 25.63 -33.92 46.51
CA SER A 142 26.93 -33.94 47.20
C SER A 142 27.04 -32.97 48.40
N THR A 143 26.07 -32.07 48.64
CA THR A 143 26.21 -31.00 49.66
C THR A 143 24.95 -30.80 50.51
N SER A 144 24.72 -31.73 51.44
CA SER A 144 23.61 -31.75 52.42
C SER A 144 23.62 -30.63 53.49
N TRP A 145 24.46 -29.62 53.36
CA TRP A 145 24.70 -28.61 54.40
C TRP A 145 23.80 -27.35 54.26
N LEU A 146 23.29 -27.07 53.05
CA LEU A 146 22.54 -25.84 52.76
C LEU A 146 21.06 -25.87 53.17
N THR A 147 20.49 -27.02 53.52
CA THR A 147 19.12 -27.13 54.07
C THR A 147 19.01 -26.62 55.51
N ARG A 148 20.14 -26.31 56.17
CA ARG A 148 20.19 -25.97 57.59
C ARG A 148 20.05 -24.48 57.90
N VAL A 149 20.05 -23.60 56.91
CA VAL A 149 19.98 -22.13 57.14
C VAL A 149 18.90 -21.52 56.26
N ASN A 150 17.64 -21.72 56.65
CA ASN A 150 16.52 -20.91 56.14
C ASN A 150 16.14 -19.84 57.18
N PRO A 151 16.52 -18.57 57.01
CA PRO A 151 16.24 -17.51 57.96
C PRO A 151 14.77 -17.02 57.95
N PHE A 152 13.91 -17.54 57.06
CA PHE A 152 12.47 -17.23 57.00
C PHE A 152 11.55 -18.43 57.25
N GLY A 153 12.12 -19.55 57.71
CA GLY A 153 11.32 -20.70 58.14
C GLY A 153 10.55 -20.36 59.41
N LYS A 154 9.23 -20.16 59.30
CA LYS A 154 8.34 -19.95 60.45
C LYS A 154 8.52 -21.10 61.45
N LYS A 155 9.08 -20.82 62.63
CA LYS A 155 9.01 -21.72 63.78
C LYS A 155 7.54 -21.79 64.19
N ARG A 156 6.93 -22.96 64.14
CA ARG A 156 5.61 -23.20 64.73
C ARG A 156 5.80 -23.26 66.24
N GLU A 157 5.27 -22.29 66.95
CA GLU A 157 5.04 -22.37 68.39
C GLU A 157 3.76 -23.18 68.63
N THR A 158 3.90 -24.32 69.32
CA THR A 158 2.98 -24.92 70.30
C THR A 158 3.71 -26.10 70.93
#